data_AF-A0A150MFK8-F1
#
_entry.id   AF-A0A150MFK8-F1
#
_cell.length_a   1.000
_cell.length_b   1.000
_cell.length_c   1.000
_cell.angle_alpha   90.00
_cell.angle_beta   90.00
_cell.angle_gamma   90.00
#
_symmetry.space_group_name_H-M   'P 1'
#
loop_
_entity.id
_entity.type
_entity.pdbx_description
1 polymer ?
#
loop_
_entity_poly.entity_id
_entity_poly.type
_entity_poly.pdbx_seq_one_letter_code
_entity_poly.pdbx_strand_id
1 'polypeptide(L)'
;MAMKTGQADYYFGACHTGGGGALAMAIALIGRDKCETVSMPGKKPNEEKVIEAVKNGKKAFGFTADHLDLAVPMLIKAIKSAN
;
A
#
# COMPACT_ATOMS: atom_id res chain seq x y z
N MET A 1 10.50 8.85 8.06
CA MET A 1 11.84 9.22 7.54
C MET A 1 12.42 8.19 6.58
N ALA A 2 12.43 6.89 6.92
CA ALA A 2 13.00 5.82 6.06
C ALA A 2 12.57 5.86 4.59
N MET A 3 11.26 6.05 4.31
CA MET A 3 10.74 6.21 2.94
C MET A 3 11.31 7.44 2.21
N LYS A 4 11.45 8.58 2.91
CA LYS A 4 11.98 9.83 2.34
C LYS A 4 13.48 9.73 2.03
N THR A 5 14.21 8.98 2.84
CA THR A 5 15.67 8.80 2.69
C THR A 5 16.04 7.57 1.85
N GLY A 6 15.07 6.82 1.33
CA GLY A 6 15.31 5.60 0.55
C GLY A 6 15.86 4.42 1.35
N GLN A 7 15.76 4.44 2.68
CA GLN A 7 16.15 3.28 3.53
C GLN A 7 15.09 2.17 3.50
N ALA A 8 13.87 2.50 3.09
CA ALA A 8 12.80 1.54 2.87
C ALA A 8 12.22 1.74 1.46
N ASP A 9 12.04 0.66 0.73
CA ASP A 9 11.51 0.66 -0.64
C ASP A 9 9.99 0.78 -0.66
N TYR A 10 9.33 0.13 0.31
CA TYR A 10 7.89 0.03 0.41
C TYR A 10 7.40 0.29 1.82
N TYR A 11 6.20 0.88 1.91
CA TYR A 11 5.49 1.14 3.15
C TYR A 11 4.13 0.47 3.13
N PHE A 12 3.80 -0.30 4.17
CA PHE A 12 2.48 -0.88 4.38
C PHE A 12 1.86 -0.31 5.64
N GLY A 13 0.66 0.25 5.53
CA GLY A 13 -0.06 0.85 6.66
C GLY A 13 -1.47 0.29 6.78
N ALA A 14 -1.94 0.13 8.02
CA ALA A 14 -3.30 -0.28 8.30
C ALA A 14 -4.02 0.72 9.18
N CYS A 15 -5.29 0.98 8.87
CA CYS A 15 -6.24 1.70 9.72
C CYS A 15 -7.65 1.26 9.36
N HIS A 16 -8.68 1.74 10.06
CA HIS A 16 -10.06 1.31 9.79
C HIS A 16 -10.49 1.45 8.32
N THR A 17 -10.09 2.51 7.62
CA THR A 17 -10.49 2.72 6.21
C THR A 17 -9.42 2.31 5.21
N GLY A 18 -8.22 1.92 5.65
CA GLY A 18 -7.04 1.73 4.81
C GLY A 18 -6.47 2.99 4.15
N GLY A 19 -7.15 4.13 4.23
CA GLY A 19 -6.68 5.40 3.69
C GLY A 19 -6.05 6.28 4.76
N GLY A 20 -6.87 7.07 5.45
CA GLY A 20 -6.49 8.19 6.32
C GLY A 20 -5.21 7.98 7.14
N GLY A 21 -5.34 7.46 8.37
CA GLY A 21 -4.18 7.23 9.25
C GLY A 21 -3.15 6.25 8.69
N ALA A 22 -3.57 5.28 7.87
CA ALA A 22 -2.69 4.31 7.25
C ALA A 22 -1.65 4.98 6.34
N LEU A 23 -2.05 5.99 5.57
CA LEU A 23 -1.23 6.62 4.53
C LEU A 23 -0.85 8.07 4.80
N ALA A 24 -1.45 8.77 5.77
CA ALA A 24 -1.24 10.21 5.97
C ALA A 24 0.25 10.59 6.05
N MET A 25 1.03 9.84 6.83
CA MET A 25 2.48 10.06 6.95
C MET A 25 3.23 9.75 5.65
N ALA A 26 2.87 8.65 4.96
CA ALA A 26 3.50 8.30 3.68
C ALA A 26 3.22 9.37 2.62
N ILE A 27 1.97 9.85 2.52
CA ILE A 27 1.57 10.93 1.62
C ILE A 27 2.39 12.20 1.91
N ALA A 28 2.56 12.57 3.18
CA ALA A 28 3.35 13.73 3.57
C ALA A 28 4.86 13.59 3.24
N LEU A 29 5.40 12.37 3.24
CA LEU A 29 6.82 12.13 3.02
C LEU A 29 7.21 11.90 1.56
N ILE A 30 6.36 11.23 0.77
CA ILE A 30 6.69 10.77 -0.60
C ILE A 30 5.63 11.13 -1.65
N GLY A 31 4.59 11.88 -1.28
CA GLY A 31 3.55 12.34 -2.20
C GLY A 31 2.38 11.36 -2.35
N ARG A 32 1.21 11.92 -2.69
CA ARG A 32 -0.04 11.14 -2.89
C ARG A 32 0.03 10.23 -4.11
N ASP A 33 0.73 10.64 -5.15
CA ASP A 33 0.93 9.87 -6.37
C ASP A 33 1.65 8.54 -6.11
N LYS A 34 2.46 8.45 -5.05
CA LYS A 34 3.15 7.22 -4.62
C LYS A 34 2.37 6.34 -3.66
N CYS A 35 1.16 6.76 -3.26
CA CYS A 35 0.34 6.05 -2.29
C CYS A 35 -0.90 5.42 -2.96
N GLU A 36 -1.34 4.27 -2.44
CA GLU A 36 -2.53 3.56 -2.91
C GLU A 36 -3.30 2.92 -1.75
N THR A 37 -4.63 3.04 -1.74
CA THR A 37 -5.47 2.32 -0.77
C THR A 37 -5.98 1.04 -1.43
N VAL A 38 -5.46 -0.11 -1.02
CA VAL A 38 -5.74 -1.38 -1.68
C VAL A 38 -6.97 -2.09 -1.11
N SER A 39 -7.44 -1.71 0.08
CA SER A 39 -8.71 -2.20 0.61
C SER A 39 -9.36 -1.24 1.60
N MET A 40 -10.67 -1.38 1.76
CA MET A 40 -11.52 -0.59 2.65
C MET A 40 -12.60 -1.49 3.28
N PRO A 41 -13.30 -1.08 4.34
CA PRO A 41 -14.44 -1.82 4.88
C PRO A 41 -15.45 -2.18 3.78
N GLY A 42 -15.85 -3.45 3.71
CA GLY A 42 -16.75 -3.98 2.68
C GLY A 42 -16.13 -4.14 1.28
N LYS A 43 -14.86 -3.76 1.08
CA LYS A 43 -14.15 -3.85 -0.20
C LYS A 43 -12.78 -4.52 -0.02
N LYS A 44 -12.77 -5.84 -0.26
CA LYS A 44 -11.55 -6.67 -0.22
C LYS A 44 -10.51 -6.21 -1.26
N PRO A 45 -9.21 -6.46 -1.01
CA PRO A 45 -8.17 -6.20 -1.99
C PRO A 45 -8.39 -7.03 -3.25
N ASN A 46 -8.07 -6.43 -4.41
CA ASN A 46 -8.18 -7.05 -5.72
C ASN A 46 -6.79 -7.20 -6.32
N GLU A 47 -6.43 -8.42 -6.72
CA GLU A 47 -5.07 -8.76 -7.15
C GLU A 47 -4.61 -7.97 -8.38
N GLU A 48 -5.46 -7.85 -9.41
CA GLU A 48 -5.13 -7.12 -10.63
C GLU A 48 -4.82 -5.65 -10.34
N LYS A 49 -5.64 -5.00 -9.51
CA LYS A 49 -5.43 -3.60 -9.10
C LYS A 49 -4.18 -3.41 -8.27
N VAL A 50 -3.86 -4.38 -7.40
CA VAL A 50 -2.61 -4.34 -6.62
C VAL A 50 -1.39 -4.46 -7.54
N ILE A 51 -1.42 -5.37 -8.51
CA ILE A 51 -0.35 -5.53 -9.50
C ILE A 51 -0.20 -4.26 -10.34
N GLU A 52 -1.30 -3.69 -10.82
CA GLU A 52 -1.31 -2.45 -11.58
C GLU A 52 -0.73 -1.28 -10.77
N ALA A 53 -1.12 -1.16 -9.49
CA ALA A 53 -0.58 -0.16 -8.59
C ALA A 53 0.95 -0.29 -8.42
N VAL A 54 1.46 -1.50 -8.21
CA VAL A 54 2.90 -1.75 -8.12
C VAL A 54 3.61 -1.36 -9.42
N LYS A 55 3.08 -1.76 -10.59
CA LYS A 55 3.63 -1.41 -11.91
C LYS A 55 3.61 0.09 -12.17
N ASN A 56 2.60 0.79 -11.68
CA ASN A 56 2.49 2.25 -11.76
C ASN A 56 3.43 2.98 -10.77
N GLY A 57 4.33 2.26 -10.09
CA GLY A 57 5.37 2.83 -9.23
C GLY A 57 4.84 3.32 -7.88
N LYS A 58 3.70 2.81 -7.43
CA LYS A 58 3.22 3.03 -6.06
C LYS A 58 4.19 2.37 -5.07
N LYS A 59 4.49 3.06 -3.97
CA LYS A 59 5.45 2.63 -2.95
C LYS A 59 4.83 2.50 -1.55
N ALA A 60 3.71 3.16 -1.30
CA ALA A 60 3.01 3.08 -0.02
C ALA A 60 1.59 2.54 -0.21
N PHE A 61 1.22 1.51 0.56
CA PHE A 61 -0.03 0.80 0.40
C PHE A 61 -0.79 0.75 1.72
N GLY A 62 -2.04 1.19 1.67
CA GLY A 62 -2.93 1.27 2.82
C GLY A 62 -4.08 0.28 2.72
N PHE A 63 -4.45 -0.37 3.82
CA PHE A 63 -5.54 -1.35 3.86
C PHE A 63 -6.26 -1.37 5.20
N THR A 64 -7.48 -1.90 5.24
CA THR A 64 -8.11 -2.19 6.53
C THR A 64 -7.41 -3.35 7.24
N ALA A 65 -7.33 -3.27 8.57
CA ALA A 65 -6.74 -4.32 9.40
C ALA A 65 -7.46 -5.67 9.21
N ASP A 66 -8.77 -5.64 8.95
CA ASP A 66 -9.58 -6.84 8.68
C ASP A 66 -9.13 -7.63 7.44
N HIS A 67 -8.38 -6.98 6.55
CA HIS A 67 -7.88 -7.58 5.32
C HIS A 67 -6.37 -7.83 5.35
N LEU A 68 -5.71 -7.73 6.51
CA LEU A 68 -4.25 -7.89 6.62
C LEU A 68 -3.76 -9.20 5.98
N ASP A 69 -4.40 -10.32 6.31
CA ASP A 69 -4.04 -11.66 5.83
C ASP A 69 -4.27 -11.85 4.32
N LEU A 70 -5.00 -10.95 3.67
CA LEU A 70 -5.20 -10.94 2.21
C LEU A 70 -4.31 -9.91 1.52
N ALA A 71 -4.25 -8.69 2.06
CA ALA A 71 -3.57 -7.57 1.46
C ALA A 71 -2.05 -7.74 1.46
N VAL A 72 -1.47 -8.15 2.60
CA VAL A 72 -0.01 -8.24 2.73
C VAL A 72 0.59 -9.33 1.82
N PRO A 73 0.07 -10.57 1.80
CA PRO A 73 0.59 -11.59 0.87
C PRO A 73 0.46 -11.19 -0.60
N MET A 74 -0.67 -10.56 -0.97
CA MET A 74 -0.93 -10.08 -2.33
C MET A 74 0.05 -8.97 -2.74
N LEU A 75 0.32 -8.01 -1.85
CA LEU A 75 1.32 -6.96 -2.06
C LEU A 75 2.73 -7.53 -2.23
N ILE A 76 3.14 -8.44 -1.33
CA ILE A 76 4.47 -9.07 -1.40
C ILE A 76 4.64 -9.84 -2.71
N LYS A 77 3.63 -10.62 -3.12
CA LYS A 77 3.65 -11.35 -4.39
C LYS A 77 3.77 -10.39 -5.56
N ALA A 78 2.93 -9.35 -5.62
CA ALA A 78 2.95 -8.36 -6.71
C ALA A 78 4.31 -7.65 -6.82
N ILE A 79 4.91 -7.26 -5.69
CA ILE A 79 6.24 -6.61 -5.65
C ILE A 79 7.34 -7.57 -6.12
N LYS A 80 7.30 -8.83 -5.69
CA LYS A 80 8.30 -9.84 -6.12
C LYS A 80 8.18 -10.24 -7.58
N SER A 81 7.00 -10.11 -8.19
CA SER A 81 6.80 -10.44 -9.61
C SER A 81 7.06 -9.26 -10.55
N ALA A 82 7.15 -8.04 -10.03
CA ALA A 82 7.41 -6.84 -10.81
C ALA A 82 8.91 -6.46 -10.88
N ASN A 83 9.75 -7.11 -10.06
CA ASN A 83 11.20 -6.94 -9.99
C ASN A 83 11.90 -8.29 -10.25
#